data_AF-A0A9Q1CFG7-F1
#
_entry.id   AF-A0A9Q1CFG7-F1
#
_cell.length_a   1.000
_cell.length_b   1.000
_cell.length_c   1.000
_cell.angle_alpha   90.00
_cell.angle_beta   90.00
_cell.angle_gamma   90.00
#
_symmetry.space_group_name_H-M   'P 1'
#
loop_
_entity.id
_entity.type
_entity.pdbx_description
1 polymer ?
#
loop_
_entity_poly.entity_id
_entity_poly.type
_entity_poly.pdbx_seq_one_letter_code
_entity_poly.pdbx_strand_id
1 'polypeptide(L)'
;MLDLSAKPVLKGIIDGVLNKGVMKTAIQVPRHFPLKINQLINLPEDYMDLMNDRSLYVCPRAGATQSEGRAPALCLICGTVVCSQSYCCQVEIDGETIGACSAHAIKCCEGTGIFLRVRECMLLLMASKNNSCSYVPPYVDEYGEPDHGLRRGNPLHLSPERYEELHKMWISHDLPAEVTRRLESNNNLLNFPNI
;
A
#
# COMPACT_ATOMS: atom_id res chain seq x y z
N MET A 1 28.30 -61.79 23.93
CA MET A 1 28.63 -60.35 23.99
C MET A 1 28.47 -59.83 22.58
N LEU A 2 27.26 -59.39 22.21
CA LEU A 2 26.92 -59.04 20.82
C LEU A 2 27.16 -57.55 20.61
N ASP A 3 28.13 -57.30 19.72
CA ASP A 3 28.50 -56.04 19.10
C ASP A 3 27.28 -55.37 18.43
N LEU A 4 27.06 -54.10 18.74
CA LEU A 4 25.95 -53.26 18.28
C LEU A 4 26.42 -52.15 17.33
N SER A 5 27.54 -52.34 16.63
CA SER A 5 27.89 -51.59 15.42
C SER A 5 26.94 -51.91 14.25
N ALA A 6 25.66 -51.52 14.34
CA ALA A 6 24.75 -51.52 13.18
C ALA A 6 23.43 -50.77 13.45
N LYS A 7 23.46 -49.43 13.60
CA LYS A 7 22.25 -48.61 13.40
C LYS A 7 22.59 -47.38 12.55
N PRO A 8 22.52 -47.47 11.20
CA PRO A 8 22.82 -46.37 10.28
C PRO A 8 21.89 -45.15 10.47
N VAL A 9 20.73 -45.37 11.07
CA VAL A 9 19.74 -44.32 11.38
C VAL A 9 20.23 -43.35 12.45
N LEU A 10 20.98 -43.83 13.44
CA LEU A 10 21.40 -42.98 14.56
C LEU A 10 22.54 -42.02 14.17
N LYS A 11 23.39 -42.42 13.22
CA LYS A 11 24.47 -41.56 12.70
C LYS A 11 23.92 -40.40 11.85
N GLY A 12 22.92 -40.66 11.02
CA GLY A 12 22.26 -39.62 10.22
C GLY A 12 21.48 -38.59 11.05
N ILE A 13 20.97 -38.98 12.22
CA ILE A 13 20.33 -38.04 13.17
C ILE A 13 21.38 -37.16 13.85
N ILE A 14 22.54 -37.71 14.24
CA ILE A 14 23.63 -36.95 14.86
C ILE A 14 24.27 -35.98 13.85
N ASP A 15 24.45 -36.40 12.60
CA ASP A 15 25.00 -35.57 11.53
C ASP A 15 24.04 -34.44 11.11
N GLY A 16 22.72 -34.66 11.21
CA GLY A 16 21.69 -33.62 11.00
C GLY A 16 21.61 -32.57 12.12
N VAL A 17 21.94 -32.94 13.36
CA VAL A 17 21.97 -32.04 14.52
C VAL A 17 23.29 -31.26 14.61
N LEU A 18 24.39 -31.81 14.10
CA LEU A 18 25.71 -31.16 14.08
C LEU A 18 25.95 -30.24 12.88
N ASN A 19 25.10 -30.32 11.85
CA ASN A 19 25.10 -29.32 10.79
C ASN A 19 24.40 -28.06 11.30
N LYS A 20 25.13 -27.31 12.13
CA LYS A 20 24.80 -25.92 12.48
C LYS A 20 24.83 -25.11 11.19
N GLY A 21 23.73 -25.19 10.43
CA GLY A 21 23.36 -24.15 9.49
C GLY A 21 23.51 -22.85 10.27
N VAL A 22 24.37 -21.97 9.76
CA VAL A 22 24.68 -20.68 10.36
C VAL A 22 23.36 -20.06 10.79
N MET A 23 23.09 -20.08 12.10
CA MET A 23 22.01 -19.30 12.66
C MET A 23 22.37 -17.88 12.28
N LYS A 24 21.69 -17.33 11.27
CA LYS A 24 21.69 -15.90 11.02
C LYS A 24 21.23 -15.31 12.35
N THR A 25 22.20 -14.89 13.14
CA THR A 25 21.97 -14.28 14.43
C THR A 25 21.02 -13.15 14.12
N ALA A 26 19.79 -13.23 14.65
CA ALA A 26 18.87 -12.12 14.55
C ALA A 26 19.65 -10.92 15.06
N ILE A 27 19.97 -9.98 14.16
CA ILE A 27 20.67 -8.76 14.53
C ILE A 27 19.76 -8.11 15.56
N GLN A 28 20.15 -8.19 16.83
CA GLN A 28 19.44 -7.52 17.91
C GLN A 28 19.78 -6.04 17.75
N VAL A 29 19.04 -5.36 16.87
CA VAL A 29 19.11 -3.91 16.76
C VAL A 29 18.69 -3.36 18.12
N PRO A 30 19.59 -2.68 18.87
CA PRO A 30 19.23 -2.11 20.16
C PRO A 30 18.05 -1.16 19.95
N ARG A 31 16.90 -1.47 20.54
CA ARG A 31 15.74 -0.57 20.49
C ARG A 31 16.07 0.63 21.39
N HIS A 32 16.47 1.75 20.78
CA HIS A 32 16.65 2.98 21.53
C HIS A 32 15.28 3.54 21.91
N PHE A 33 15.15 4.03 23.14
CA PHE A 33 13.96 4.75 23.59
C PHE A 33 14.23 6.26 23.53
N PRO A 34 13.21 7.08 23.22
CA PRO A 34 11.83 6.69 22.87
C PRO A 34 11.73 6.15 21.44
N LEU A 35 10.90 5.12 21.24
CA LEU A 35 10.58 4.60 19.91
C LEU A 35 9.80 5.65 19.13
N LYS A 36 10.27 6.03 17.94
CA LYS A 36 9.53 6.90 17.03
C LYS A 36 8.38 6.09 16.40
N ILE A 37 7.15 6.57 16.57
CA ILE A 37 5.97 5.96 15.94
C ILE A 37 6.06 6.16 14.42
N ASN A 38 5.67 5.16 13.65
CA ASN A 38 5.61 5.25 12.20
C ASN A 38 4.69 6.40 11.76
N GLN A 39 5.10 7.15 10.75
CA GLN A 39 4.37 8.30 10.23
C GLN A 39 4.12 8.10 8.74
N LEU A 40 2.98 8.62 8.25
CA LEU A 40 2.81 8.80 6.81
C LEU A 40 3.79 9.86 6.32
N ILE A 41 4.04 9.89 5.01
CA ILE A 41 4.93 10.90 4.42
C ILE A 41 4.39 12.32 4.64
N ASN A 42 5.27 13.31 4.67
CA ASN A 42 4.81 14.69 4.64
C ASN A 42 4.25 15.00 3.24
N LEU A 43 3.10 15.66 3.22
CA LEU A 43 2.46 16.15 2.01
C LEU A 43 2.60 17.68 1.93
N PRO A 44 2.73 18.24 0.71
CA PRO A 44 2.64 19.69 0.51
C PRO A 44 1.31 20.25 1.02
N GLU A 45 1.31 21.51 1.45
CA GLU A 45 0.08 22.19 1.87
C GLU A 45 -0.82 22.49 0.66
N ASP A 46 -0.25 23.02 -0.43
CA ASP A 46 -0.97 23.25 -1.69
C ASP A 46 -0.99 21.97 -2.55
N TYR A 47 -2.19 21.58 -2.98
CA TYR A 47 -2.35 20.43 -3.87
C TYR A 47 -1.67 20.62 -5.24
N MET A 48 -1.58 21.85 -5.74
CA MET A 48 -0.90 22.17 -6.99
C MET A 48 0.59 21.82 -6.92
N ASP A 49 1.23 22.07 -5.78
CA ASP A 49 2.63 21.70 -5.56
C ASP A 49 2.83 20.19 -5.65
N LEU A 50 1.94 19.41 -5.02
CA LEU A 50 1.95 17.96 -5.12
C LEU A 50 1.77 17.50 -6.57
N MET A 51 0.82 18.08 -7.31
CA MET A 51 0.59 17.74 -8.70
C MET A 51 1.80 18.04 -9.58
N ASN A 52 2.43 19.21 -9.40
CA ASN A 52 3.61 19.61 -10.14
C ASN A 52 4.80 18.69 -9.85
N ASP A 53 5.05 18.38 -8.57
CA ASP A 53 6.12 17.47 -8.13
C ASP A 53 5.95 16.04 -8.69
N ARG A 54 4.70 15.59 -8.87
CA ARG A 54 4.38 14.24 -9.37
C ARG A 54 4.04 14.21 -10.87
N SER A 55 3.95 15.36 -11.55
CA SER A 55 3.61 15.48 -12.96
C SER A 55 4.65 14.82 -13.88
N LEU A 56 5.91 14.84 -13.45
CA LEU A 56 7.06 14.29 -14.19
C LEU A 56 7.22 12.78 -14.02
N TYR A 57 6.33 12.11 -13.28
CA TYR A 57 6.41 10.66 -13.13
C TYR A 57 6.30 9.97 -14.49
N VAL A 58 7.39 9.31 -14.89
CA VAL A 58 7.43 8.46 -16.09
C VAL A 58 7.30 7.01 -15.64
N CYS A 59 6.32 6.31 -16.20
CA CYS A 59 6.17 4.89 -15.91
C CYS A 59 7.38 4.10 -16.43
N PRO A 60 8.00 3.22 -15.62
CA PRO A 60 9.19 2.47 -16.02
C PRO A 60 8.94 1.48 -17.17
N ARG A 61 7.68 1.13 -17.44
CA ARG A 61 7.28 0.24 -18.53
C ARG A 61 6.61 0.95 -19.70
N ALA A 62 6.34 2.26 -19.58
CA ALA A 62 6.13 3.07 -20.77
C ALA A 62 7.51 3.26 -21.38
N GLY A 63 7.72 2.90 -22.64
CA GLY A 63 8.79 3.57 -23.38
C GLY A 63 8.55 5.09 -23.44
N ALA A 64 9.43 5.83 -24.12
CA ALA A 64 9.36 7.29 -24.27
C ALA A 64 8.06 7.82 -24.94
N THR A 65 7.12 6.97 -25.33
CA THR A 65 6.01 7.29 -26.23
C THR A 65 4.63 7.36 -25.59
N GLN A 66 4.45 7.24 -24.26
CA GLN A 66 3.12 7.39 -23.64
C GLN A 66 3.18 7.50 -22.10
N SER A 67 3.53 8.67 -21.58
CA SER A 67 3.37 9.04 -20.14
C SER A 67 2.08 9.83 -19.86
N GLU A 68 1.48 10.43 -20.89
CA GLU A 68 0.40 11.42 -20.74
C GLU A 68 -0.94 10.86 -20.25
N GLY A 69 -1.19 9.55 -20.33
CA GLY A 69 -2.47 8.93 -19.96
C GLY A 69 -2.49 8.10 -18.67
N ARG A 70 -1.38 7.99 -17.94
CA ARG A 70 -1.31 7.10 -16.76
C ARG A 70 -1.69 7.85 -15.49
N ALA A 71 -2.42 7.20 -14.59
CA ALA A 71 -2.78 7.74 -13.29
C ALA A 71 -1.68 7.41 -12.26
N PRO A 72 -0.72 8.32 -11.97
CA PRO A 72 0.23 8.11 -10.90
C PRO A 72 -0.49 8.08 -9.55
N ALA A 73 -0.08 7.14 -8.71
CA ALA A 73 -0.55 7.00 -7.34
C ALA A 73 0.64 7.03 -6.38
N LEU A 74 0.59 7.95 -5.43
CA LEU A 74 1.60 8.14 -4.39
C LEU A 74 1.25 7.29 -3.17
N CYS A 75 2.11 6.35 -2.80
CA CYS A 75 1.97 5.60 -1.55
C CYS A 75 2.28 6.51 -0.37
N LEU A 76 1.29 6.75 0.49
CA LEU A 76 1.45 7.65 1.64
C LEU A 76 2.25 7.03 2.78
N ILE A 77 2.48 5.71 2.74
CA ILE A 77 3.27 5.00 3.75
C ILE A 77 4.78 5.18 3.50
N CYS A 78 5.21 5.15 2.24
CA CYS A 78 6.65 5.14 1.90
C CYS A 78 7.09 6.20 0.87
N GLY A 79 6.16 6.93 0.26
CA GLY A 79 6.45 7.97 -0.74
C GLY A 79 6.68 7.47 -2.17
N THR A 80 6.62 6.16 -2.42
CA THR A 80 6.82 5.62 -3.77
C THR A 80 5.63 5.96 -4.67
N VAL A 81 5.91 6.39 -5.90
CA VAL A 81 4.89 6.60 -6.94
C VAL A 81 4.82 5.37 -7.84
N VAL A 82 3.61 4.87 -8.05
CA VAL A 82 3.32 3.71 -8.92
C VAL A 82 2.17 4.02 -9.87
N CYS A 83 2.03 3.22 -10.92
CA CYS A 83 0.88 3.33 -11.81
C CYS A 83 -0.38 2.73 -11.17
N SER A 84 -1.48 3.48 -11.18
CA SER A 84 -2.80 3.01 -10.78
C SER A 84 -3.70 2.79 -11.99
N GLN A 85 -4.65 1.86 -11.87
CA GLN A 85 -5.71 1.59 -12.86
C GLN A 85 -5.20 1.50 -14.31
N SER A 86 -4.04 0.85 -14.49
CA SER A 86 -3.37 0.73 -15.79
C SER A 86 -2.77 -0.67 -15.94
N TYR A 87 -2.85 -1.25 -17.13
CA TYR A 87 -2.27 -2.57 -17.43
C TYR A 87 -0.73 -2.57 -17.50
N CYS A 88 -0.12 -1.41 -17.71
CA CYS A 88 1.30 -1.29 -18.00
C CYS A 88 2.26 -1.88 -16.94
N CYS A 89 1.94 -1.76 -15.65
CA CYS A 89 2.80 -2.18 -14.53
C CYS A 89 2.26 -3.39 -13.78
N GLN A 90 1.43 -4.20 -14.43
CA GLN A 90 0.94 -5.44 -13.82
C GLN A 90 2.05 -6.47 -13.65
N VAL A 91 2.00 -7.23 -12.56
CA VAL A 91 2.94 -8.32 -12.28
C VAL A 91 2.17 -9.59 -11.99
N GLU A 92 2.76 -10.73 -12.29
CA GLU A 92 2.22 -12.02 -11.87
C GLU A 92 2.74 -12.34 -10.46
N ILE A 93 1.81 -12.59 -9.53
CA ILE A 93 2.08 -13.11 -8.19
C ILE A 93 1.11 -14.27 -7.95
N ASP A 94 1.63 -15.43 -7.58
CA ASP A 94 0.84 -16.66 -7.34
C ASP A 94 -0.08 -17.07 -8.50
N GLY A 95 0.37 -16.84 -9.74
CA GLY A 95 -0.41 -17.15 -10.94
C GLY A 95 -1.51 -16.15 -11.28
N GLU A 96 -1.65 -15.06 -10.52
CA GLU A 96 -2.59 -13.98 -10.79
C GLU A 96 -1.89 -12.71 -11.26
N THR A 97 -2.46 -12.06 -12.29
CA THR A 97 -2.01 -10.74 -12.76
C THR A 97 -2.58 -9.65 -11.85
N ILE A 98 -1.72 -8.97 -11.10
CA ILE A 98 -2.12 -7.91 -10.16
C ILE A 98 -1.58 -6.54 -10.60
N GLY A 99 -2.33 -5.48 -10.26
CA GLY A 99 -1.93 -4.09 -10.55
C GLY A 99 -0.72 -3.62 -9.75
N ALA A 100 -0.07 -2.55 -10.19
CA ALA A 100 1.15 -2.05 -9.54
C ALA A 100 0.91 -1.56 -8.10
N CYS A 101 -0.24 -0.95 -7.80
CA CYS A 101 -0.61 -0.58 -6.43
C CYS A 101 -0.73 -1.81 -5.52
N SER A 102 -1.45 -2.86 -5.96
CA SER A 102 -1.57 -4.12 -5.21
C SER A 102 -0.20 -4.77 -4.99
N ALA A 103 0.62 -4.84 -6.04
CA ALA A 103 1.97 -5.39 -5.95
C ALA A 103 2.88 -4.59 -5.01
N HIS A 104 2.75 -3.26 -5.01
CA HIS A 104 3.46 -2.39 -4.09
C HIS A 104 2.97 -2.58 -2.65
N ALA A 105 1.66 -2.65 -2.42
CA ALA A 105 1.07 -2.85 -1.10
C ALA A 105 1.55 -4.17 -0.47
N ILE A 106 1.60 -5.27 -1.24
CA ILE A 106 2.15 -6.56 -0.79
C ILE A 106 3.59 -6.39 -0.28
N LYS A 107 4.43 -5.65 -1.01
CA LYS A 107 5.84 -5.47 -0.65
C LYS A 107 6.07 -4.44 0.46
N CYS A 108 5.25 -3.40 0.51
CA CYS A 108 5.44 -2.24 1.38
C CYS A 108 4.82 -2.44 2.76
N CYS A 109 3.64 -3.07 2.83
CA CYS A 109 2.87 -3.19 4.07
C CYS A 109 1.94 -4.43 4.03
N GLU A 110 2.46 -5.56 3.56
CA GLU A 110 1.79 -6.88 3.59
C GLU A 110 0.37 -6.87 2.99
N GLY A 111 0.18 -6.13 1.90
CA GLY A 111 -1.08 -6.07 1.15
C GLY A 111 -1.99 -4.92 1.57
N THR A 112 -1.70 -4.26 2.69
CA THR A 112 -2.37 -3.01 3.09
C THR A 112 -1.69 -1.82 2.42
N GLY A 113 -2.44 -0.76 2.11
CA GLY A 113 -1.84 0.43 1.53
C GLY A 113 -2.78 1.63 1.48
N ILE A 114 -2.18 2.82 1.51
CA ILE A 114 -2.88 4.09 1.33
C ILE A 114 -2.22 4.79 0.13
N PHE A 115 -2.98 4.98 -0.94
CA PHE A 115 -2.46 5.60 -2.15
C PHE A 115 -3.27 6.84 -2.53
N LEU A 116 -2.59 7.95 -2.76
CA LEU A 116 -3.20 9.17 -3.31
C LEU A 116 -3.05 9.20 -4.83
N ARG A 117 -4.17 9.14 -5.54
CA ARG A 117 -4.23 9.28 -7.00
C ARG A 117 -4.18 10.75 -7.35
N VAL A 118 -3.01 11.20 -7.80
CA VAL A 118 -2.68 12.63 -7.92
C VAL A 118 -3.49 13.34 -9.01
N ARG A 119 -3.92 12.64 -10.07
CA ARG A 119 -4.71 13.27 -11.14
C ARG A 119 -6.19 13.43 -10.82
N GLU A 120 -6.68 12.75 -9.78
CA GLU A 120 -8.12 12.73 -9.46
C GLU A 120 -8.42 13.22 -8.05
N CYS A 121 -7.38 13.55 -7.27
CA CYS A 121 -7.48 13.88 -5.85
C CYS A 121 -8.35 12.85 -5.09
N MET A 122 -7.96 11.57 -5.17
CA MET A 122 -8.72 10.48 -4.57
C MET A 122 -7.79 9.51 -3.87
N LEU A 123 -8.17 9.08 -2.66
CA LEU A 123 -7.47 7.98 -1.99
C LEU A 123 -7.97 6.63 -2.49
N LEU A 124 -7.04 5.71 -2.66
CA LEU A 124 -7.27 4.29 -2.83
C LEU A 124 -6.73 3.59 -1.57
N LEU A 125 -7.64 3.09 -0.74
CA LEU A 125 -7.30 2.27 0.41
C LEU A 125 -7.27 0.81 -0.03
N MET A 126 -6.24 0.09 0.39
CA MET A 126 -6.04 -1.32 0.08
C MET A 126 -5.97 -2.11 1.38
N ALA A 127 -6.70 -3.21 1.43
CA ALA A 127 -6.67 -4.20 2.51
C ALA A 127 -6.04 -5.52 2.06
N SER A 128 -6.14 -5.86 0.78
CA SER A 128 -5.51 -7.03 0.18
C SER A 128 -5.34 -6.82 -1.33
N LYS A 129 -4.78 -7.82 -2.05
CA LYS A 129 -4.57 -7.75 -3.50
C LYS A 129 -5.85 -7.40 -4.29
N ASN A 130 -7.01 -7.87 -3.82
CA ASN A 130 -8.31 -7.74 -4.48
C ASN A 130 -9.31 -6.89 -3.68
N ASN A 131 -8.99 -6.53 -2.44
CA ASN A 131 -9.87 -5.72 -1.59
C ASN A 131 -9.30 -4.31 -1.50
N SER A 132 -9.92 -3.40 -2.24
CA SER A 132 -9.62 -1.98 -2.19
C SER A 132 -10.88 -1.15 -2.35
N CYS A 133 -10.88 0.05 -1.80
CA CYS A 133 -11.99 0.99 -1.97
C CYS A 133 -11.46 2.41 -2.15
N SER A 134 -12.26 3.23 -2.83
CA SER A 134 -11.99 4.66 -2.88
C SER A 134 -12.36 5.35 -1.57
N TYR A 135 -11.56 6.34 -1.19
CA TYR A 135 -11.72 7.11 0.03
C TYR A 135 -11.49 8.61 -0.24
N VAL A 136 -12.03 9.46 0.63
CA VAL A 136 -11.96 10.92 0.48
C VAL A 136 -10.50 11.38 0.61
N PRO A 137 -10.01 12.32 -0.21
CA PRO A 137 -8.67 12.84 -0.05
C PRO A 137 -8.53 13.69 1.22
N PRO A 138 -7.30 13.86 1.75
CA PRO A 138 -7.04 14.81 2.83
C PRO A 138 -6.94 16.26 2.32
N TYR A 139 -7.20 16.52 1.04
CA TYR A 139 -7.18 17.85 0.44
C TYR A 139 -8.60 18.35 0.21
N VAL A 140 -8.85 19.60 0.63
CA VAL A 140 -10.16 20.23 0.62
C VAL A 140 -10.07 21.67 0.12
N ASP A 141 -11.18 22.20 -0.35
CA ASP A 141 -11.30 23.63 -0.69
C ASP A 141 -11.54 24.49 0.57
N GLU A 142 -11.71 25.80 0.38
CA GLU A 142 -11.96 26.77 1.45
C GLU A 142 -13.20 26.47 2.31
N TYR A 143 -14.13 25.65 1.80
CA TYR A 143 -15.34 25.23 2.50
C TYR A 143 -15.19 23.88 3.22
N GLY A 144 -14.02 23.25 3.13
CA GLY A 144 -13.76 21.94 3.73
C GLY A 144 -14.25 20.76 2.89
N GLU A 145 -14.63 20.99 1.62
CA GLU A 145 -15.15 19.98 0.71
C GLU A 145 -14.06 19.47 -0.26
N PRO A 146 -14.03 18.15 -0.56
CA PRO A 146 -13.13 17.62 -1.58
C PRO A 146 -13.60 17.98 -3.00
N ASP A 147 -12.67 18.11 -3.95
CA ASP A 147 -12.99 18.25 -5.38
C ASP A 147 -12.77 16.92 -6.12
N HIS A 148 -13.82 16.11 -6.18
CA HIS A 148 -13.80 14.79 -6.80
C HIS A 148 -13.41 14.84 -8.27
N GLY A 149 -12.26 14.25 -8.62
CA GLY A 149 -11.77 14.25 -9.98
C GLY A 149 -11.34 15.63 -10.48
N LEU A 150 -11.14 16.60 -9.57
CA LEU A 150 -10.73 17.97 -9.87
C LEU A 150 -11.64 18.65 -10.90
N ARG A 151 -12.95 18.35 -10.87
CA ARG A 151 -13.90 18.82 -11.88
C ARG A 151 -14.34 20.26 -11.64
N ARG A 152 -14.35 20.72 -10.39
CA ARG A 152 -14.68 22.12 -10.05
C ARG A 152 -13.49 23.04 -10.34
N GLY A 153 -12.27 22.54 -10.18
CA GLY A 153 -11.05 23.30 -10.40
C GLY A 153 -10.75 24.25 -9.24
N ASN A 154 -11.24 23.93 -8.04
CA ASN A 154 -10.98 24.74 -6.87
C ASN A 154 -9.53 24.57 -6.40
N PRO A 155 -8.89 25.63 -5.87
CA PRO A 155 -7.69 25.47 -5.07
C PRO A 155 -7.98 24.54 -3.90
N LEU A 156 -7.09 23.56 -3.70
CA LEU A 156 -7.20 22.61 -2.59
C LEU A 156 -5.99 22.72 -1.69
N HIS A 157 -6.22 22.66 -0.39
CA HIS A 157 -5.18 22.64 0.62
C HIS A 157 -5.27 21.36 1.47
N LEU A 158 -4.14 20.93 2.02
CA LEU A 158 -4.11 19.81 2.95
C LEU A 158 -4.88 20.19 4.22
N SER A 159 -5.82 19.32 4.62
CA SER A 159 -6.48 19.37 5.91
C SER A 159 -5.68 18.54 6.92
N PRO A 160 -5.03 19.17 7.91
CA PRO A 160 -4.26 18.43 8.92
C PRO A 160 -5.12 17.46 9.72
N GLU A 161 -6.37 17.82 9.99
CA GLU A 161 -7.34 16.99 10.71
C GLU A 161 -7.64 15.69 9.96
N ARG A 162 -8.04 15.78 8.68
CA ARG A 162 -8.31 14.60 7.84
C ARG A 162 -7.06 13.74 7.66
N TYR A 163 -5.88 14.37 7.57
CA TYR A 163 -4.62 13.64 7.44
C TYR A 163 -4.24 12.88 8.71
N GLU A 164 -4.46 13.48 9.87
CA GLU A 164 -4.26 12.86 11.18
C GLU A 164 -5.24 11.70 11.40
N GLU A 165 -6.51 11.83 10.99
CA GLU A 165 -7.47 10.71 11.02
C GLU A 165 -7.01 9.53 10.17
N LEU A 166 -6.50 9.79 8.97
CA LEU A 166 -5.94 8.78 8.07
C LEU A 166 -4.71 8.11 8.69
N HIS A 167 -3.84 8.88 9.33
CA HIS A 167 -2.68 8.35 10.05
C HIS A 167 -3.10 7.47 11.22
N LYS A 168 -4.05 7.91 12.05
CA LYS A 168 -4.65 7.14 13.15
C LYS A 168 -5.23 5.81 12.67
N MET A 169 -6.02 5.83 11.59
CA MET A 169 -6.60 4.62 11.00
C MET A 169 -5.51 3.62 10.56
N TRP A 170 -4.40 4.12 10.04
CA TRP A 170 -3.27 3.28 9.64
C TRP A 170 -2.53 2.67 10.84
N ILE A 171 -2.12 3.48 11.81
CA ILE A 171 -1.35 3.01 12.97
C ILE A 171 -2.18 2.10 13.90
N SER A 172 -3.51 2.25 13.91
CA SER A 172 -4.43 1.39 14.65
C SER A 172 -4.78 0.09 13.92
N HIS A 173 -4.27 -0.10 12.70
CA HIS A 173 -4.59 -1.26 11.84
C HIS A 173 -6.08 -1.37 11.45
N ASP A 174 -6.80 -0.26 11.40
CA ASP A 174 -8.24 -0.21 11.09
C ASP A 174 -8.54 -0.15 9.59
N LEU A 175 -7.52 0.08 8.74
CA LEU A 175 -7.67 0.15 7.28
C LEU A 175 -8.45 -1.03 6.67
N PRO A 176 -8.16 -2.32 7.01
CA PRO A 176 -8.89 -3.44 6.43
C PRO A 176 -10.38 -3.48 6.81
N ALA A 177 -10.69 -3.08 8.04
CA ALA A 177 -12.06 -2.99 8.52
C ALA A 177 -12.82 -1.88 7.78
N GLU A 178 -12.18 -0.71 7.58
CA GLU A 178 -12.75 0.40 6.82
C GLU A 178 -13.04 0.00 5.36
N VAL A 179 -12.09 -0.66 4.70
CA VAL A 179 -12.25 -1.12 3.32
C VAL A 179 -13.42 -2.10 3.21
N THR A 180 -13.50 -3.08 4.11
CA THR A 180 -14.61 -4.06 4.13
C THR A 180 -15.95 -3.36 4.32
N ARG A 181 -16.06 -2.47 5.31
CA ARG A 181 -17.30 -1.71 5.61
C ARG A 181 -17.78 -0.90 4.40
N ARG A 182 -16.87 -0.25 3.68
CA ARG A 182 -17.20 0.53 2.49
C ARG A 182 -17.63 -0.34 1.31
N LEU A 183 -16.96 -1.48 1.11
CA LEU A 183 -17.34 -2.43 0.06
C LEU A 183 -18.74 -3.01 0.30
N GLU A 184 -19.06 -3.39 1.54
CA GLU A 184 -20.41 -3.84 1.91
C GLU A 184 -21.47 -2.76 1.70
N SER A 185 -21.17 -1.53 2.12
CA SER A 185 -22.09 -0.39 1.93
C SER A 185 -22.37 -0.12 0.45
N ASN A 186 -21.34 -0.21 -0.41
CA ASN A 186 -21.49 -0.03 -1.84
C ASN A 186 -22.25 -1.18 -2.52
N ASN A 187 -22.01 -2.42 -2.09
CA ASN A 187 -22.71 -3.59 -2.62
C ASN A 187 -24.21 -3.56 -2.30
N ASN A 188 -24.58 -3.09 -1.11
CA ASN A 188 -25.98 -2.96 -0.70
C ASN A 188 -26.77 -1.97 -1.57
N LEU A 189 -26.14 -0.96 -2.15
CA LEU A 189 -26.78 0.01 -3.06
C LEU A 189 -27.07 -0.58 -4.46
N LEU A 190 -26.36 -1.62 -4.87
CA LEU A 190 -26.55 -2.28 -6.17
C LEU A 190 -27.59 -3.40 -6.12
N ASN A 191 -28.12 -3.74 -4.94
CA ASN A 191 -28.95 -4.91 -4.73
C ASN A 191 -30.45 -4.58 -4.55
N PHE A 192 -30.92 -3.43 -5.04
CA PHE A 192 -32.36 -3.19 -5.17
C PHE A 192 -32.91 -4.02 -6.34
N PRO A 193 -33.79 -5.02 -6.09
CA PRO A 193 -34.46 -5.70 -7.18
C PRO A 193 -35.33 -4.67 -7.91
N ASN A 194 -35.17 -4.58 -9.24
CA ASN A 194 -36.09 -3.83 -10.09
C ASN A 194 -37.54 -4.29 -9.77
N ILE A 195 -38.34 -3.39 -9.20
CA ILE A 195 -39.80 -3.50 -9.16
C ILE A 195 -40.34 -2.98 -10.49
#